data_AF-A0A527VP73-F1
#
_entry.id   AF-A0A527VP73-F1
#
_cell.length_a   1.000
_cell.length_b   1.000
_cell.length_c   1.000
_cell.angle_alpha   90.00
_cell.angle_beta   90.00
_cell.angle_gamma   90.00
#
_symmetry.space_group_name_H-M   'P 1'
#
loop_
_entity.id
_entity.type
_entity.pdbx_description
1 polymer ?
#
loop_
_entity_poly.entity_id
_entity_poly.type
_entity_poly.pdbx_seq_one_letter_code
_entity_poly.pdbx_strand_id
1 'polypeptide(L)'
;GKVTMPDVLIQAHSAPLNIAFYDGGNFPADYRGDAFVTLHGSWNRNVRTGYKVVRLRFKDGKPTGEYDDFATGFVISDDAVWGRPVGVAVAKDGALILTED
;
A
#
# COMPACT_ATOMS: atom_id res chain seq x y z
N GLY A 1 2.51 -20.91 -23.31
CA GLY A 1 2.72 -19.52 -22.85
C GLY A 1 3.66 -19.53 -21.66
N LYS A 2 4.52 -18.52 -21.52
CA LYS A 2 5.42 -18.37 -20.37
C LYS A 2 4.67 -17.64 -19.25
N VAL A 3 4.52 -18.28 -18.09
CA VAL A 3 3.99 -17.64 -16.88
C VAL A 3 5.15 -16.97 -16.16
N THR A 4 4.93 -15.75 -15.67
CA THR A 4 5.91 -14.99 -14.88
C THR A 4 5.33 -14.81 -13.49
N MET A 5 6.13 -15.06 -12.46
CA MET A 5 5.67 -14.87 -11.08
C MET A 5 5.55 -13.36 -10.77
N PRO A 6 4.54 -12.95 -9.99
CA PRO A 6 4.49 -11.60 -9.46
C PRO A 6 5.70 -11.31 -8.58
N ASP A 7 6.25 -10.10 -8.66
CA ASP A 7 7.44 -9.74 -7.91
C ASP A 7 7.18 -9.52 -6.41
N VAL A 8 5.98 -9.04 -6.05
CA VAL A 8 5.55 -8.86 -4.67
C VAL A 8 4.18 -9.51 -4.50
N LEU A 9 4.07 -10.42 -3.53
CA LEU A 9 2.80 -11.03 -3.16
C LEU A 9 2.13 -10.20 -2.07
N ILE A 10 0.88 -9.84 -2.29
CA ILE A 10 0.04 -9.18 -1.29
C ILE A 10 -0.85 -10.22 -0.62
N GLN A 11 -1.04 -10.09 0.69
CA GLN A 11 -1.92 -10.98 1.45
C GLN A 11 -3.31 -11.07 0.79
N ALA A 12 -3.79 -12.29 0.60
CA ALA A 12 -5.06 -12.57 -0.08
C ALA A 12 -6.21 -11.74 0.49
N HIS A 13 -7.12 -11.29 -0.38
CA HIS A 13 -8.28 -10.44 -0.08
C HIS A 13 -7.97 -9.02 0.43
N SER A 14 -6.73 -8.53 0.38
CA SER A 14 -6.42 -7.16 0.82
C SER A 14 -6.91 -6.05 -0.13
N ALA A 15 -7.37 -6.41 -1.33
CA ALA A 15 -7.96 -5.51 -2.33
C ALA A 15 -7.08 -4.27 -2.63
N PRO A 16 -5.92 -4.43 -3.30
CA PRO A 16 -5.11 -3.30 -3.73
C PRO A 16 -5.85 -2.49 -4.79
N LEU A 17 -6.01 -1.18 -4.58
CA LEU A 17 -6.75 -0.31 -5.52
C LEU A 17 -5.88 0.74 -6.22
N ASN A 18 -4.78 1.16 -5.61
CA ASN A 18 -3.89 2.14 -6.22
C ASN A 18 -2.43 1.96 -5.78
N ILE A 19 -1.51 2.46 -6.63
CA ILE A 19 -0.07 2.44 -6.40
C ILE A 19 0.54 3.77 -6.84
N ALA A 20 1.45 4.33 -6.02
CA ALA A 20 2.24 5.52 -6.37
C ALA A 20 3.71 5.31 -5.99
N PHE A 21 4.62 5.59 -6.92
CA PHE A 21 6.06 5.62 -6.64
C PHE A 21 6.44 6.95 -6.00
N TYR A 22 7.30 6.91 -4.99
CA TYR A 22 7.71 8.08 -4.24
C TYR A 22 9.02 8.65 -4.76
N ASP A 23 8.97 9.86 -5.30
CA ASP A 23 10.13 10.64 -5.72
C ASP A 23 10.27 11.96 -4.93
N GLY A 24 9.40 12.18 -3.93
CA GLY A 24 9.36 13.36 -3.09
C GLY A 24 10.54 13.51 -2.12
N GLY A 25 10.65 14.70 -1.52
CA GLY A 25 11.74 15.05 -0.61
C GLY A 25 11.40 15.02 0.89
N ASN A 26 10.13 14.83 1.25
CA ASN A 26 9.64 14.99 2.63
C ASN A 26 9.90 13.77 3.52
N PHE A 27 9.94 12.57 2.94
CA PHE A 27 10.32 11.36 3.65
C PHE A 27 11.84 11.16 3.64
N PRO A 28 12.37 10.34 4.57
CA PRO A 28 13.78 9.96 4.58
C PRO A 28 14.24 9.40 3.22
N ALA A 29 15.53 9.57 2.92
CA ALA A 29 16.07 9.30 1.58
C ALA A 29 15.86 7.86 1.09
N ASP A 30 15.76 6.89 2.01
CA ASP A 30 15.52 5.48 1.68
C ASP A 30 14.12 5.24 1.09
N TYR A 31 13.15 6.15 1.27
CA TYR A 31 11.82 6.04 0.68
C TYR A 31 11.79 6.41 -0.80
N ARG A 32 12.81 7.11 -1.31
CA ARG A 32 12.82 7.54 -2.72
C ARG A 32 13.03 6.33 -3.63
N GLY A 33 12.13 6.17 -4.59
CA GLY A 33 12.09 5.03 -5.50
C GLY A 33 11.20 3.89 -5.03
N ASP A 34 10.73 3.91 -3.78
CA ASP A 34 9.78 2.92 -3.27
C ASP A 34 8.35 3.24 -3.71
N ALA A 35 7.45 2.27 -3.55
CA ALA A 35 6.04 2.45 -3.91
C ALA A 35 5.12 2.35 -2.70
N PHE A 36 4.08 3.16 -2.68
CA PHE A 36 2.98 3.07 -1.74
C PHE A 36 1.77 2.45 -2.39
N VAL A 37 1.14 1.46 -1.75
CA VAL A 37 -0.02 0.75 -2.26
C VAL A 37 -1.17 0.85 -1.24
N THR A 38 -2.34 1.27 -1.70
CA THR A 38 -3.56 1.29 -0.90
C THR A 38 -4.22 -0.08 -0.91
N LEU A 39 -4.49 -0.62 0.28
CA LEU A 39 -5.19 -1.88 0.48
C LEU A 39 -6.58 -1.58 1.07
N HIS A 40 -7.61 -1.68 0.24
CA HIS A 40 -8.99 -1.29 0.55
C HIS A 40 -9.68 -2.20 1.58
N GLY A 41 -9.17 -3.42 1.71
CA GLY A 41 -9.60 -4.35 2.74
C GLY A 41 -10.59 -5.41 2.27
N SER A 42 -10.55 -6.54 2.98
CA SER A 42 -11.32 -7.75 2.67
C SER A 42 -12.79 -7.63 3.05
N TRP A 43 -13.68 -8.01 2.14
CA TRP A 43 -15.10 -8.24 2.47
C TRP A 43 -15.43 -9.73 2.69
N ASN A 44 -14.64 -10.65 2.13
CA ASN A 44 -14.90 -12.10 2.13
C ASN A 44 -13.77 -12.89 2.81
N ARG A 45 -13.50 -12.59 4.08
CA ARG A 45 -12.50 -13.30 4.90
C ARG A 45 -12.88 -13.19 6.38
N ASN A 46 -12.75 -14.28 7.14
CA ASN A 46 -13.10 -14.30 8.57
C ASN A 46 -12.22 -13.36 9.40
N VAL A 47 -10.91 -13.39 9.17
CA VAL A 47 -9.97 -12.43 9.77
C VAL A 47 -9.69 -11.37 8.71
N ARG A 48 -9.91 -10.09 9.03
CA ARG A 48 -9.71 -9.00 8.07
C ARG A 48 -8.26 -8.88 7.62
N THR A 49 -8.06 -8.47 6.36
CA THR A 49 -6.76 -8.16 5.76
C THR A 49 -6.88 -6.93 4.89
N GLY A 50 -5.77 -6.22 4.64
CA GLY A 50 -5.80 -4.90 4.02
C GLY A 50 -6.15 -3.82 5.03
N TYR A 51 -6.98 -2.85 4.65
CA TYR A 51 -7.34 -1.67 5.46
C TYR A 51 -6.11 -0.87 5.89
N LYS A 52 -5.19 -0.62 4.94
CA LYS A 52 -3.93 0.07 5.21
C LYS A 52 -3.28 0.58 3.94
N VAL A 53 -2.27 1.42 4.11
CA VAL A 53 -1.27 1.71 3.07
C VAL A 53 -0.02 0.92 3.41
N VAL A 54 0.55 0.25 2.41
CA VAL A 54 1.84 -0.46 2.53
C VAL A 54 2.91 0.22 1.69
N ARG A 55 4.17 0.12 2.12
CA ARG A 55 5.35 0.53 1.37
C ARG A 55 6.01 -0.72 0.79
N LEU A 56 6.07 -0.82 -0.53
CA LEU A 56 6.88 -1.81 -1.25
C LEU A 56 8.30 -1.27 -1.36
N ARG A 57 9.28 -2.05 -0.87
CA ARG A 57 10.69 -1.66 -0.93
C ARG A 57 11.31 -2.00 -2.26
N PHE A 58 12.05 -1.05 -2.82
CA PHE A 58 12.80 -1.20 -4.05
C PHE A 58 14.30 -1.08 -3.77
N LYS A 59 15.08 -1.82 -4.54
CA LYS A 59 16.53 -1.74 -4.57
C LYS A 59 17.00 -1.87 -6.01
N ASP A 60 17.84 -0.94 -6.45
CA ASP A 60 18.40 -0.92 -7.81
C ASP A 60 17.31 -1.02 -8.90
N GLY A 61 16.18 -0.33 -8.68
CA GLY A 61 15.04 -0.30 -9.60
C GLY A 61 14.17 -1.56 -9.61
N LYS A 62 14.39 -2.50 -8.68
CA LYS A 62 13.61 -3.75 -8.56
C LYS A 62 12.94 -3.86 -7.20
N PRO A 63 11.70 -4.37 -7.12
CA PRO A 63 11.08 -4.67 -5.83
C PRO A 63 11.88 -5.78 -5.12
N THR A 64 11.97 -5.66 -3.80
CA THR A 64 12.65 -6.64 -2.94
C THR A 64 11.83 -7.92 -2.69
N GLY A 65 10.54 -7.90 -3.05
CA GLY A 65 9.58 -8.95 -2.73
C GLY A 65 8.84 -8.72 -1.40
N GLU A 66 9.24 -7.72 -0.63
CA GLU A 66 8.70 -7.42 0.70
C GLU A 66 7.94 -6.08 0.69
N TYR A 67 7.02 -5.94 1.65
CA TYR A 67 6.35 -4.68 1.95
C TYR A 67 6.22 -4.49 3.46
N ASP A 68 6.25 -3.23 3.89
CA ASP A 68 5.97 -2.82 5.27
C ASP A 68 4.60 -2.17 5.39
N ASP A 69 4.01 -2.26 6.57
CA ASP A 69 2.86 -1.44 6.94
C ASP A 69 3.31 0.02 7.11
N PHE A 70 2.73 0.94 6.34
CA PHE A 70 3.07 2.36 6.38
C PHE A 70 2.02 3.19 7.13
N ALA A 71 0.73 2.99 6.82
CA ALA A 71 -0.38 3.63 7.52
C ALA A 71 -1.44 2.59 7.85
N THR A 72 -1.69 2.39 9.15
CA THR A 72 -2.62 1.41 9.71
C THR A 72 -3.59 2.08 10.70
N GLY A 73 -4.48 1.30 11.30
CA GLY A 73 -5.46 1.80 12.28
C GLY A 73 -6.84 2.12 11.70
N PHE A 74 -7.07 1.75 10.44
CA PHE A 74 -8.37 1.92 9.77
C PHE A 74 -9.43 0.92 10.24
N VAL A 75 -9.04 -0.16 10.92
CA VAL A 75 -9.97 -1.09 11.58
C VAL A 75 -9.92 -0.80 13.08
N ILE A 76 -11.06 -0.41 13.65
CA ILE A 76 -11.18 -0.08 15.07
C ILE A 76 -11.53 -1.35 15.86
N SER A 77 -12.41 -2.18 15.31
CA SER A 77 -12.92 -3.41 15.92
C SER A 77 -13.45 -4.37 14.86
N ASP A 78 -13.99 -5.51 15.29
CA ASP A 78 -14.59 -6.50 14.39
C ASP A 78 -15.86 -6.01 13.68
N ASP A 79 -16.48 -4.96 14.17
CA ASP A 79 -17.71 -4.36 13.66
C ASP A 79 -17.53 -2.92 13.15
N ALA A 80 -16.40 -2.28 13.42
CA ALA A 80 -16.15 -0.88 13.03
C ALA A 80 -14.87 -0.70 12.22
N VAL A 81 -15.03 -0.02 11.08
CA VAL A 81 -13.96 0.43 10.17
C VAL A 81 -14.05 1.94 10.07
N TRP A 82 -12.94 2.62 10.35
CA TRP A 82 -12.81 4.08 10.29
C TRP A 82 -12.72 4.62 8.86
N GLY A 83 -12.14 3.85 7.94
CA GLY A 83 -12.02 4.22 6.53
C GLY A 83 -11.41 3.10 5.70
N ARG A 84 -11.48 3.22 4.38
CA ARG A 84 -10.96 2.20 3.45
C ARG A 84 -10.06 2.84 2.40
N PRO A 85 -8.71 2.67 2.49
CA PRO A 85 -7.79 3.27 1.53
C PRO A 85 -8.12 2.97 0.06
N VAL A 86 -8.25 4.01 -0.77
CA VAL A 86 -8.54 3.90 -2.21
C VAL A 86 -7.40 4.47 -3.05
N GLY A 87 -7.25 5.80 -3.09
CA GLY A 87 -6.27 6.47 -3.95
C GLY A 87 -5.03 6.90 -3.18
N VAL A 88 -3.87 6.86 -3.82
CA VAL A 88 -2.62 7.43 -3.30
C VAL A 88 -1.89 8.23 -4.38
N ALA A 89 -1.37 9.39 -4.03
CA ALA A 89 -0.61 10.22 -4.95
C ALA A 89 0.49 10.99 -4.23
N VAL A 90 1.57 11.30 -4.95
CA VAL A 90 2.63 12.20 -4.47
C VAL A 90 2.33 13.59 -5.00
N ALA A 91 2.13 14.55 -4.09
CA ALA A 91 1.94 15.95 -4.44
C ALA A 91 3.27 16.59 -4.86
N LYS A 92 3.18 17.75 -5.53
CA LYS A 92 4.38 18.46 -6.06
C LYS A 92 5.37 18.89 -4.97
N ASP A 93 4.90 19.07 -3.75
CA ASP A 93 5.70 19.41 -2.58
C ASP A 93 6.26 18.17 -1.85
N GLY A 94 6.03 16.97 -2.38
CA GLY A 94 6.49 15.71 -1.82
C GLY A 94 5.59 15.13 -0.73
N ALA A 95 4.42 15.70 -0.47
CA ALA A 95 3.43 15.10 0.43
C ALA A 95 2.78 13.85 -0.20
N LEU A 96 2.47 12.85 0.62
CA LEU A 96 1.68 11.69 0.21
C LEU A 96 0.20 11.96 0.51
N ILE A 97 -0.63 12.00 -0.52
CA ILE A 97 -2.08 12.19 -0.42
C ILE A 97 -2.76 10.84 -0.47
N LEU A 98 -3.71 10.62 0.44
CA LEU A 98 -4.50 9.39 0.56
C LEU A 98 -5.99 9.74 0.50
N THR A 99 -6.79 8.91 -0.17
CA THR A 99 -8.26 8.98 -0.12
C THR A 99 -8.85 7.69 0.43
N GLU A 100 -10.08 7.77 0.93
CA GLU A 100 -10.89 6.65 1.43
C GLU A 100 -12.38 6.86 1.08
N ASP A 101 -13.16 5.79 1.10
CA ASP A 101 -14.62 5.76 0.81
C ASP A 101 -15.44 4.99 1.85
#